data_AF-A0A968ZSJ9-F1
#
_entry.id   AF-A0A968ZSJ9-F1
#
_cell.length_a   1.000
_cell.length_b   1.000
_cell.length_c   1.000
_cell.angle_alpha   90.00
_cell.angle_beta   90.00
_cell.angle_gamma   90.00
#
_symmetry.space_group_name_H-M   'P 1'
#
loop_
_entity.id
_entity.type
_entity.pdbx_description
1 polymer ?
#
loop_
_entity_poly.entity_id
_entity_poly.type
_entity_poly.pdbx_seq_one_letter_code
_entity_poly.pdbx_strand_id
1 'polypeptide(L)'
;MPDTAMPDNKAYIDWTDEDYNGFGRSVQRLTHSYHTLPIFQQPALITLLDSYPRQHLQAFTMGHDPCRREEWKTVDIPTYATGQDIWQAVEKGRYWLNITGISRFSADFANLLTTMYEHLGERCHHLPAMRSDFGNLLISSPGSQLYYHLDAAPNMLWNLRGTERFWIYPAMDLRFAPKPILKRLWQAKLMKNCPIIRV
;
A
#
# COMPACT_ATOMS: atom_id res chain seq x y z
N MET A 1 22.02 24.15 3.20
CA MET A 1 20.88 23.22 3.31
C MET A 1 19.63 24.08 3.30
N PRO A 2 18.73 23.99 2.31
CA PRO A 2 17.45 24.68 2.43
C PRO A 2 16.62 23.90 3.44
N ASP A 3 16.27 24.61 4.51
CA ASP A 3 15.33 24.22 5.54
C ASP A 3 13.95 24.11 4.88
N THR A 4 13.58 22.90 4.47
CA THR A 4 12.23 22.63 3.94
C THR A 4 11.33 22.40 5.14
N ALA A 5 10.85 23.50 5.71
CA ALA A 5 9.78 23.46 6.70
C ALA A 5 8.66 22.55 6.17
N MET A 6 8.41 21.47 6.92
CA MET A 6 7.50 20.41 6.49
C MET A 6 6.05 20.90 6.55
N PRO A 7 5.20 20.44 5.62
CA PRO A 7 3.82 20.91 5.56
C PRO A 7 3.00 20.38 6.74
N ASP A 8 2.20 21.26 7.34
CA ASP A 8 1.20 20.91 8.37
C ASP A 8 0.24 19.86 7.81
N ASN A 9 0.11 18.71 8.48
CA ASN A 9 -0.72 17.61 8.02
C ASN A 9 -2.22 17.94 7.96
N LYS A 10 -2.67 18.98 8.68
CA LYS A 10 -4.01 19.55 8.50
C LYS A 10 -4.26 20.01 7.07
N ALA A 11 -3.22 20.32 6.29
CA ALA A 11 -3.36 20.71 4.90
C ALA A 11 -3.77 19.55 3.96
N TYR A 12 -3.67 18.29 4.41
CA TYR A 12 -3.90 17.12 3.55
C TYR A 12 -5.08 16.25 3.94
N ILE A 13 -5.63 16.42 5.15
CA ILE A 13 -6.76 15.65 5.65
C ILE A 13 -7.83 16.62 6.16
N ASP A 14 -9.00 16.63 5.51
CA ASP A 14 -10.17 17.42 5.88
C ASP A 14 -11.30 16.50 6.36
N TRP A 15 -11.01 15.68 7.36
CA TRP A 15 -11.95 14.72 7.94
C TRP A 15 -12.74 15.38 9.08
N THR A 16 -14.02 15.02 9.18
CA THR A 16 -14.88 15.41 10.30
C THR A 16 -14.55 14.62 11.57
N ASP A 17 -15.02 15.07 12.72
CA ASP A 17 -14.88 14.30 13.97
C ASP A 17 -15.60 12.94 13.88
N GLU A 18 -16.67 12.83 13.09
CA GLU A 18 -17.35 11.55 12.82
C GLU A 18 -16.46 10.60 12.00
N ASP A 19 -15.78 11.13 10.97
CA ASP A 19 -14.83 10.35 10.16
C ASP A 19 -13.71 9.77 11.02
N TYR A 20 -13.07 10.61 11.84
CA TYR A 20 -12.03 10.17 12.78
C TYR A 20 -12.57 9.11 13.75
N ASN A 21 -13.77 9.32 14.32
CA ASN A 21 -14.38 8.35 15.25
C ASN A 21 -14.73 7.01 14.59
N GLY A 22 -15.06 6.99 13.30
CA GLY A 22 -15.34 5.77 12.55
C GLY A 22 -14.09 5.06 12.01
N PHE A 23 -12.95 5.76 11.96
CA PHE A 23 -11.69 5.23 11.45
C PHE A 23 -11.26 3.96 12.18
N GLY A 24 -10.96 2.90 11.42
CA GLY A 24 -10.58 1.59 11.97
C GLY A 24 -11.72 0.79 12.61
N ARG A 25 -12.95 1.30 12.67
CA ARG A 25 -14.15 0.58 13.18
C ARG A 25 -15.04 0.04 12.07
N SER A 26 -15.04 0.72 10.92
CA SER A 26 -15.83 0.34 9.76
C SER A 26 -15.06 0.64 8.48
N VAL A 27 -15.54 0.07 7.37
CA VAL A 27 -15.02 0.40 6.04
C VAL A 27 -15.45 1.82 5.70
N GLN A 28 -14.49 2.70 5.48
CA GLN A 28 -14.73 4.09 5.11
C GLN A 28 -13.98 4.45 3.84
N ARG A 29 -14.54 5.39 3.07
CA ARG A 29 -13.89 6.04 1.94
C ARG A 29 -13.76 7.52 2.26
N LEU A 30 -12.55 7.93 2.64
CA LEU A 30 -12.25 9.28 3.08
C LEU A 30 -11.37 10.00 2.04
N THR A 31 -11.43 11.33 2.01
CA THR A 31 -10.67 12.17 1.07
C THR A 31 -9.34 12.62 1.66
N HIS A 32 -8.33 12.84 0.82
CA HIS A 32 -7.05 13.40 1.23
C HIS A 32 -6.34 14.08 0.04
N SER A 33 -5.36 14.93 0.34
CA SER A 33 -4.60 15.69 -0.66
C SER A 33 -3.11 15.30 -0.74
N TYR A 34 -2.68 14.21 -0.09
CA TYR A 34 -1.29 13.74 -0.12
C TYR A 34 -0.73 13.54 -1.54
N HIS A 35 -1.58 13.20 -2.52
CA HIS A 35 -1.19 13.06 -3.94
C HIS A 35 -0.53 14.31 -4.55
N THR A 36 -0.73 15.48 -3.94
CA THR A 36 -0.14 16.74 -4.38
C THR A 36 1.33 16.88 -4.01
N LEU A 37 1.85 16.03 -3.10
CA LEU A 37 3.24 16.11 -2.65
C LEU A 37 4.21 15.81 -3.81
N PRO A 38 5.36 16.52 -3.90
CA PRO A 38 6.36 16.30 -4.94
C PRO A 38 6.89 14.86 -5.02
N ILE A 39 6.97 14.16 -3.89
CA ILE A 39 7.49 12.79 -3.80
C ILE A 39 6.61 11.75 -4.51
N PHE A 40 5.35 12.09 -4.82
CA PHE A 40 4.43 11.25 -5.57
C PHE A 40 4.32 11.61 -7.05
N GLN A 41 5.04 12.64 -7.49
CA GLN A 41 5.09 13.00 -8.91
C GLN A 41 5.93 11.99 -9.67
N GLN A 42 5.54 11.73 -10.91
CA GLN A 42 6.13 10.68 -11.74
C GLN A 42 7.68 10.74 -11.83
N PRO A 43 8.32 11.91 -12.02
CA PRO A 43 9.79 11.96 -12.00
C PRO A 43 10.40 11.46 -10.68
N ALA A 44 9.81 11.84 -9.54
CA ALA A 44 10.29 11.40 -8.23
C ALA A 44 10.10 9.89 -8.03
N LEU A 45 8.97 9.33 -8.51
CA LEU A 45 8.73 7.88 -8.47
C LEU A 45 9.70 7.10 -9.34
N ILE A 46 10.06 7.62 -10.53
CA ILE A 46 11.07 7.01 -11.40
C ILE A 46 12.44 7.02 -10.72
N THR A 47 12.85 8.14 -10.14
CA THR A 47 14.10 8.24 -9.37
C THR A 47 14.12 7.30 -8.16
N LEU A 48 12.99 7.17 -7.46
CA LEU A 48 12.83 6.21 -6.37
C LEU A 48 13.06 4.79 -6.87
N LEU A 49 12.35 4.36 -7.93
CA LEU A 49 12.48 3.02 -8.50
C LEU A 49 13.92 2.71 -8.96
N ASP A 50 14.61 3.71 -9.50
CA ASP A 50 15.99 3.56 -9.97
C ASP A 50 16.94 3.17 -8.83
N SER A 51 16.85 3.91 -7.72
CA SER A 51 17.72 3.75 -6.55
C SER A 51 17.26 2.71 -5.53
N TYR A 52 16.02 2.21 -5.63
CA TYR A 52 15.44 1.33 -4.61
C TYR A 52 16.13 -0.04 -4.55
N PRO A 53 16.46 -0.57 -3.35
CA PRO A 53 17.07 -1.89 -3.23
C PRO A 53 16.19 -2.97 -3.87
N ARG A 54 16.71 -3.69 -4.86
CA ARG A 54 15.94 -4.67 -5.65
C ARG A 54 15.30 -5.77 -4.80
N GLN A 55 15.93 -6.17 -3.70
CA GLN A 55 15.36 -7.14 -2.74
C GLN A 55 14.07 -6.67 -2.04
N HIS A 56 13.80 -5.35 -2.04
CA HIS A 56 12.61 -4.75 -1.45
C HIS A 56 11.61 -4.26 -2.51
N LEU A 57 11.92 -4.43 -3.80
CA LEU A 57 11.06 -4.12 -4.92
C LEU A 57 10.56 -5.44 -5.54
N GLN A 58 9.34 -5.82 -5.22
CA GLN A 58 8.74 -7.04 -5.76
C GLN A 58 7.86 -6.68 -6.96
N ALA A 59 7.93 -7.48 -8.01
CA ALA A 59 7.04 -7.36 -9.17
C ALA A 59 6.22 -8.63 -9.34
N PHE A 60 4.98 -8.45 -9.76
CA PHE A 60 4.05 -9.53 -10.05
C PHE A 60 3.32 -9.26 -11.36
N THR A 61 2.88 -10.32 -12.02
CA THR A 61 1.97 -10.26 -13.15
C THR A 61 0.74 -11.15 -12.88
N MET A 62 -0.32 -10.92 -13.64
CA MET A 62 -1.61 -11.58 -13.50
C MET A 62 -2.31 -11.70 -14.84
N GLY A 63 -3.26 -12.63 -14.94
CA GLY A 63 -4.14 -12.70 -16.10
C GLY A 63 -5.35 -11.77 -15.99
N HIS A 64 -6.38 -12.10 -16.77
CA HIS A 64 -7.59 -11.28 -16.92
C HIS A 64 -8.80 -11.87 -16.20
N ASP A 65 -8.81 -13.17 -15.92
CA ASP A 65 -9.93 -13.83 -15.26
C ASP A 65 -9.77 -13.70 -13.73
N PRO A 66 -10.66 -12.99 -13.03
CA PRO A 66 -10.58 -12.83 -11.57
C PRO A 66 -10.77 -14.14 -10.79
N CYS A 67 -11.24 -15.22 -11.43
CA CYS A 67 -11.40 -16.54 -10.82
C CYS A 67 -10.12 -17.38 -10.88
N ARG A 68 -9.11 -16.97 -11.66
CA ARG A 68 -7.88 -17.75 -11.93
C ARG A 68 -6.69 -17.26 -11.12
N ARG A 69 -6.77 -17.40 -9.79
CA ARG A 69 -5.74 -16.93 -8.85
C ARG A 69 -4.34 -17.50 -9.13
N GLU A 70 -4.25 -18.68 -9.71
CA GLU A 70 -2.99 -19.33 -10.07
C GLU A 70 -2.19 -18.60 -11.15
N GLU A 71 -2.80 -17.65 -11.87
CA GLU A 71 -2.14 -16.77 -12.83
C GLU A 71 -1.35 -15.64 -12.17
N TRP A 72 -1.50 -15.44 -10.85
CA TRP A 72 -0.64 -14.54 -10.10
C TRP A 72 0.79 -15.12 -10.03
N LYS A 73 1.74 -14.47 -10.71
CA LYS A 73 3.14 -14.91 -10.79
C LYS A 73 4.09 -13.80 -10.35
N THR A 74 5.17 -14.19 -9.69
CA THR A 74 6.31 -13.31 -9.46
C THR A 74 7.04 -13.04 -10.76
N VAL A 75 7.57 -11.83 -10.90
CA VAL A 75 8.38 -11.39 -12.03
C VAL A 75 9.72 -10.93 -11.50
N ASP A 76 10.79 -11.43 -12.11
CA ASP A 76 12.13 -10.99 -11.78
C ASP A 76 12.40 -9.61 -12.38
N ILE A 77 12.95 -8.71 -11.57
CA ILE A 77 13.40 -7.40 -12.03
C ILE A 77 14.90 -7.50 -12.33
N PRO A 78 15.32 -7.37 -13.60
CA PRO A 78 16.73 -7.45 -13.94
C PRO A 78 17.56 -6.41 -13.17
N THR A 79 18.76 -6.78 -12.75
CA THR A 79 19.63 -5.89 -11.96
C THR A 79 20.04 -4.63 -12.73
N TYR A 80 20.07 -4.71 -14.05
CA TYR A 80 20.38 -3.58 -14.94
C TYR A 80 19.17 -2.71 -15.29
N ALA A 81 17.95 -3.09 -14.90
CA ALA A 81 16.75 -2.31 -15.22
C ALA A 81 16.78 -0.98 -14.46
N THR A 82 16.64 0.11 -15.20
CA THR A 82 16.55 1.46 -14.64
C THR A 82 15.14 1.71 -14.08
N GLY A 83 14.99 2.75 -13.26
CA GLY A 83 13.67 3.20 -12.80
C GLY A 83 12.73 3.55 -13.96
N GLN A 84 13.29 4.05 -15.06
CA GLN A 84 12.54 4.37 -16.28
C GLN A 84 12.04 3.10 -16.98
N ASP A 85 12.86 2.05 -17.06
CA ASP A 85 12.47 0.75 -17.63
C ASP A 85 11.34 0.11 -16.82
N ILE A 86 11.49 0.14 -15.48
CA ILE A 86 10.50 -0.41 -14.55
C ILE A 86 9.18 0.37 -14.68
N TRP A 87 9.23 1.71 -14.75
CA TRP A 87 8.05 2.54 -14.95
C TRP A 87 7.35 2.22 -16.28
N GLN A 88 8.09 2.14 -17.38
CA GLN A 88 7.51 1.80 -18.69
C GLN A 88 6.90 0.40 -18.71
N ALA A 89 7.53 -0.56 -18.04
CA ALA A 89 6.98 -1.91 -17.91
C ALA A 89 5.62 -1.87 -17.23
N VAL A 90 5.47 -1.17 -16.11
CA VAL A 90 4.17 -1.03 -15.42
C VAL A 90 3.17 -0.21 -16.24
N GLU A 91 3.59 0.85 -16.90
CA GLU A 91 2.67 1.70 -17.66
C GLU A 91 2.06 0.97 -18.86
N LYS A 92 2.85 0.14 -19.56
CA LYS A 92 2.44 -0.53 -20.81
C LYS A 92 2.06 -1.99 -20.63
N GLY A 93 2.51 -2.60 -19.54
CA GLY A 93 2.34 -4.03 -19.27
C GLY A 93 1.12 -4.31 -18.39
N ARG A 94 1.19 -5.45 -17.70
CA ARG A 94 0.22 -5.89 -16.72
C ARG A 94 0.96 -6.39 -15.50
N TYR A 95 1.51 -5.43 -14.78
CA TYR A 95 2.34 -5.63 -13.61
C TYR A 95 1.78 -4.93 -12.40
N TRP A 96 2.17 -5.44 -11.25
CA TRP A 96 1.86 -4.87 -9.97
C TRP A 96 3.14 -4.90 -9.13
N LEU A 97 3.60 -3.72 -8.70
CA LEU A 97 4.82 -3.53 -7.92
C LEU A 97 4.47 -3.34 -6.44
N ASN A 98 5.23 -4.03 -5.60
CA ASN A 98 5.24 -3.87 -4.15
C ASN A 98 6.58 -3.30 -3.71
N ILE A 99 6.60 -2.05 -3.30
CA ILE A 99 7.79 -1.38 -2.76
C ILE A 99 7.71 -1.47 -1.25
N THR A 100 8.42 -2.44 -0.67
CA THR A 100 8.29 -2.78 0.75
C THR A 100 9.28 -2.01 1.62
N GLY A 101 8.84 -1.60 2.81
CA GLY A 101 9.71 -0.95 3.78
C GLY A 101 10.19 0.43 3.35
N ILE A 102 9.33 1.21 2.69
CA ILE A 102 9.69 2.49 2.07
C ILE A 102 10.24 3.52 3.06
N SER A 103 9.71 3.53 4.28
CA SER A 103 10.22 4.37 5.38
C SER A 103 11.64 4.03 5.81
N ARG A 104 12.16 2.84 5.50
CA ARG A 104 13.55 2.45 5.83
C ARG A 104 14.55 2.95 4.80
N PHE A 105 14.10 3.18 3.57
CA PHE A 105 14.96 3.47 2.43
C PHE A 105 14.72 4.85 1.82
N SER A 106 13.71 5.58 2.29
CA SER A 106 13.46 6.97 1.92
C SER A 106 13.07 7.80 3.15
N ALA A 107 13.89 8.82 3.45
CA ALA A 107 13.65 9.73 4.55
C ALA A 107 12.36 10.54 4.35
N ASP A 108 12.05 10.95 3.12
CA ASP A 108 10.83 11.70 2.83
C ASP A 108 9.57 10.89 3.15
N PHE A 109 9.57 9.60 2.78
CA PHE A 109 8.47 8.71 3.14
C PHE A 109 8.44 8.38 4.63
N ALA A 110 9.60 8.24 5.27
CA ALA A 110 9.67 8.04 6.73
C ALA A 110 9.04 9.23 7.48
N ASN A 111 9.38 10.45 7.07
CA ASN A 111 8.86 11.67 7.65
C ASN A 111 7.36 11.81 7.37
N LEU A 112 6.91 11.62 6.12
CA LEU A 112 5.49 11.64 5.77
C LEU A 112 4.68 10.67 6.63
N LEU A 113 5.10 9.41 6.71
CA LEU A 113 4.40 8.40 7.50
C LEU A 113 4.41 8.75 8.99
N THR A 114 5.52 9.25 9.52
CA THR A 114 5.59 9.71 10.91
C THR A 114 4.55 10.78 11.19
N THR A 115 4.53 11.86 10.39
CA THR A 115 3.56 12.94 10.58
C THR A 115 2.13 12.44 10.39
N MET A 116 1.87 11.56 9.41
CA MET A 116 0.53 10.98 9.17
C MET A 116 0.02 10.25 10.40
N TYR A 117 0.85 9.41 11.01
CA TYR A 117 0.47 8.63 12.18
C TYR A 117 0.36 9.49 13.44
N GLU A 118 1.18 10.53 13.59
CA GLU A 118 1.04 11.53 14.67
C GLU A 118 -0.31 12.23 14.60
N HIS A 119 -0.67 12.79 13.43
CA HIS A 119 -1.95 13.46 13.21
C HIS A 119 -3.14 12.55 13.51
N LEU A 120 -3.10 11.31 13.01
CA LEU A 120 -4.16 10.34 13.28
C LEU A 120 -4.20 9.94 14.77
N GLY A 121 -3.04 9.82 15.45
CA GLY A 121 -2.97 9.51 16.87
C GLY A 121 -3.57 10.61 17.76
N GLU A 122 -3.46 11.88 17.35
CA GLU A 122 -4.06 13.02 18.03
C GLU A 122 -5.59 13.07 17.89
N ARG A 123 -6.17 12.44 16.85
CA ARG A 123 -7.61 12.51 16.54
C ARG A 123 -8.36 11.20 16.77
N CYS A 124 -7.70 10.06 16.62
CA CYS A 124 -8.26 8.72 16.74
C CYS A 124 -7.89 8.08 18.09
N HIS A 125 -8.34 8.68 19.21
CA HIS A 125 -7.97 8.22 20.56
C HIS A 125 -8.37 6.77 20.88
N HIS A 126 -9.31 6.18 20.14
CA HIS A 126 -9.72 4.78 20.26
C HIS A 126 -8.75 3.78 19.62
N LEU A 127 -7.72 4.25 18.90
CA LEU A 127 -6.65 3.43 18.33
C LEU A 127 -5.33 3.75 19.03
N PRO A 128 -5.12 3.23 20.25
CA PRO A 128 -3.90 3.52 21.00
C PRO A 128 -2.67 2.97 20.27
N ALA A 129 -1.59 3.75 20.29
CA ALA A 129 -0.27 3.37 19.77
C ALA A 129 -0.25 2.97 18.28
N MET A 130 -0.96 3.71 17.41
CA MET A 130 -0.76 3.55 15.98
C MET A 130 0.69 3.83 15.61
N ARG A 131 1.31 2.92 14.86
CA ARG A 131 2.69 3.06 14.39
C ARG A 131 2.77 2.67 12.93
N SER A 132 3.59 3.40 12.18
CA SER A 132 4.03 3.00 10.85
C SER A 132 5.11 1.93 10.96
N ASP A 133 4.76 0.73 11.45
CA ASP A 133 5.74 -0.36 11.52
C ASP A 133 6.18 -0.78 10.10
N PHE A 134 5.30 -0.63 9.10
CA PHE A 134 5.58 -0.91 7.69
C PHE A 134 4.73 -0.04 6.76
N GLY A 135 5.38 0.83 5.99
CA GLY A 135 4.78 1.49 4.83
C GLY A 135 5.19 0.78 3.54
N ASN A 136 4.22 0.51 2.66
CA ASN A 136 4.47 0.01 1.32
C ASN A 136 3.92 1.00 0.29
N LEU A 137 4.65 1.18 -0.82
CA LEU A 137 4.14 1.90 -1.99
C LEU A 137 3.78 0.88 -3.07
N LEU A 138 2.57 1.00 -3.59
CA LEU A 138 2.03 0.10 -4.59
C LEU A 138 1.94 0.87 -5.91
N ILE A 139 2.47 0.29 -6.99
CA ILE A 139 2.36 0.86 -8.35
C ILE A 139 1.84 -0.23 -9.28
N SER A 140 0.72 0.03 -9.93
CA SER A 140 -0.03 -0.97 -10.68
C SER A 140 -0.31 -0.51 -12.11
N SER A 141 -0.30 -1.45 -13.05
CA SER A 141 -0.64 -1.17 -14.46
C SER A 141 -2.12 -0.81 -14.61
N PRO A 142 -2.50 0.02 -15.60
CA PRO A 142 -3.88 0.17 -16.00
C PRO A 142 -4.55 -1.18 -16.29
N GLY A 143 -5.71 -1.41 -15.67
CA GLY A 143 -6.47 -2.65 -15.83
C GLY A 143 -5.87 -3.88 -15.14
N SER A 144 -4.78 -3.74 -14.37
CA SER A 144 -4.31 -4.80 -13.47
C SER A 144 -5.34 -5.12 -12.39
N GLN A 145 -5.22 -6.30 -11.78
CA GLN A 145 -6.13 -6.74 -10.73
C GLN A 145 -5.37 -7.52 -9.64
N LEU A 146 -5.88 -7.42 -8.41
CA LEU A 146 -5.53 -8.33 -7.33
C LEU A 146 -6.66 -9.35 -7.17
N TYR A 147 -6.29 -10.61 -6.98
CA TYR A 147 -7.25 -11.68 -6.71
C TYR A 147 -7.82 -11.54 -5.30
N TYR A 148 -9.03 -12.08 -5.09
CA TYR A 148 -9.67 -12.12 -3.78
C TYR A 148 -8.70 -12.63 -2.69
N HIS A 149 -8.49 -11.82 -1.66
CA HIS A 149 -7.66 -12.12 -0.50
C HIS A 149 -8.22 -11.43 0.75
N LEU A 150 -7.63 -11.76 1.89
CA LEU A 150 -7.94 -11.16 3.18
C LEU A 150 -6.62 -10.99 3.93
N ASP A 151 -6.43 -9.84 4.56
CA ASP A 151 -5.24 -9.54 5.33
C ASP A 151 -5.42 -9.90 6.80
N ALA A 152 -4.30 -10.27 7.44
CA ALA A 152 -4.27 -10.61 8.86
C ALA A 152 -4.14 -9.38 9.79
N ALA A 153 -3.76 -8.23 9.22
CA ALA A 153 -3.57 -6.96 9.91
C ALA A 153 -4.55 -5.92 9.35
N PRO A 154 -5.00 -4.96 10.17
CA PRO A 154 -5.73 -3.79 9.67
C PRO A 154 -4.87 -3.03 8.66
N ASN A 155 -5.48 -2.64 7.54
CA ASN A 155 -4.83 -1.92 6.46
C ASN A 155 -5.58 -0.62 6.14
N MET A 156 -4.85 0.39 5.71
CA MET A 156 -5.38 1.64 5.14
C MET A 156 -4.71 1.88 3.79
N LEU A 157 -5.51 2.14 2.77
CA LEU A 157 -5.04 2.40 1.41
C LEU A 157 -5.20 3.88 1.08
N TRP A 158 -4.09 4.53 0.73
CA TRP A 158 -4.04 5.94 0.36
C TRP A 158 -3.85 6.02 -1.15
N ASN A 159 -4.89 6.43 -1.88
CA ASN A 159 -4.81 6.51 -3.34
C ASN A 159 -4.09 7.81 -3.75
N LEU A 160 -2.96 7.67 -4.43
CA LEU A 160 -2.08 8.79 -4.75
C LEU A 160 -2.15 9.21 -6.22
N ARG A 161 -2.50 8.29 -7.12
CA ARG A 161 -2.59 8.58 -8.55
C ARG A 161 -3.52 7.56 -9.23
N GLY A 162 -4.25 8.04 -10.24
CA GLY A 162 -5.12 7.20 -11.05
C GLY A 162 -6.43 6.87 -10.34
N THR A 163 -7.01 5.70 -10.67
CA THR A 163 -8.26 5.25 -10.07
C THR A 163 -8.22 3.74 -9.90
N GLU A 164 -8.52 3.29 -8.69
CA GLU A 164 -8.63 1.87 -8.37
C GLU A 164 -10.06 1.55 -7.94
N ARG A 165 -10.55 0.38 -8.32
CA ARG A 165 -11.88 -0.12 -7.94
C ARG A 165 -11.71 -1.26 -6.93
N PHE A 166 -12.36 -1.11 -5.79
CA PHE A 166 -12.36 -2.11 -4.72
C PHE A 166 -13.73 -2.77 -4.59
N TRP A 167 -13.73 -4.08 -4.37
CA TRP A 167 -14.90 -4.83 -3.91
C TRP A 167 -14.60 -5.32 -2.49
N ILE A 168 -15.31 -4.75 -1.52
CA ILE A 168 -15.13 -5.05 -0.10
C ILE A 168 -16.31 -5.88 0.36
N TYR A 169 -16.03 -7.04 0.93
CA TYR A 169 -17.03 -7.97 1.44
C TYR A 169 -17.12 -7.89 2.97
N PRO A 170 -18.29 -8.14 3.57
CA PRO A 170 -18.43 -8.11 5.03
C PRO A 170 -17.43 -9.02 5.73
N ALA A 171 -16.81 -8.49 6.79
CA ALA A 171 -15.88 -9.26 7.62
C ALA A 171 -16.59 -10.47 8.24
N MET A 172 -15.88 -11.60 8.30
CA MET A 172 -16.36 -12.85 8.93
C MET A 172 -17.61 -13.49 8.31
N ASP A 173 -18.05 -13.04 7.14
CA ASP A 173 -19.09 -13.74 6.38
C ASP A 173 -18.50 -14.99 5.71
N LEU A 174 -18.88 -16.16 6.21
CA LEU A 174 -18.35 -17.46 5.75
C LEU A 174 -18.67 -17.79 4.29
N ARG A 175 -19.62 -17.07 3.65
CA ARG A 175 -19.89 -17.20 2.21
C ARG A 175 -18.72 -16.67 1.39
N PHE A 176 -18.07 -15.62 1.87
CA PHE A 176 -16.96 -14.96 1.19
C PHE A 176 -15.60 -15.35 1.79
N ALA A 177 -15.54 -15.61 3.10
CA ALA A 177 -14.35 -16.06 3.80
C ALA A 177 -14.52 -17.50 4.39
N PRO A 178 -14.47 -18.56 3.55
CA PRO A 178 -14.54 -19.93 4.03
C PRO A 178 -13.49 -20.26 5.09
N LYS A 179 -13.86 -21.14 6.03
CA LYS A 179 -13.01 -21.58 7.15
C LYS A 179 -11.56 -21.96 6.77
N PRO A 180 -11.29 -22.65 5.64
CA PRO A 180 -9.90 -22.96 5.25
C PRO A 180 -9.03 -21.71 5.02
N ILE A 181 -9.59 -20.64 4.46
CA ILE A 181 -8.87 -19.37 4.23
C ILE A 181 -8.56 -18.70 5.56
N LEU A 182 -9.55 -18.61 6.45
CA LEU A 182 -9.38 -18.05 7.79
C LEU A 182 -8.32 -18.80 8.60
N LYS A 183 -8.32 -20.14 8.54
CA LYS A 183 -7.33 -20.98 9.21
C LYS A 183 -5.92 -20.73 8.69
N ARG A 184 -5.75 -20.56 7.36
CA ARG A 184 -4.45 -20.25 6.76
C ARG A 184 -3.90 -18.91 7.25
N LEU A 185 -4.74 -17.89 7.39
CA LEU A 185 -4.35 -16.57 7.90
C LEU A 185 -3.97 -16.62 9.38
N TRP A 186 -4.73 -17.37 10.19
CA TRP A 186 -4.40 -17.58 11.59
C TRP A 186 -3.06 -18.30 11.76
N GLN A 187 -2.83 -19.37 10.98
CA GLN A 187 -1.57 -20.10 10.97
C GLN A 187 -0.40 -19.25 10.48
N ALA A 188 -0.60 -18.44 9.44
CA ALA A 188 0.36 -17.46 8.96
C ALA A 188 0.79 -16.46 10.05
N LYS A 189 -0.18 -15.96 10.83
CA LYS A 189 0.07 -15.03 11.94
C LYS A 189 0.84 -15.67 13.09
N LEU A 190 0.61 -16.96 13.37
CA LEU A 190 1.35 -17.72 14.37
C LEU A 190 2.76 -18.09 13.91
N MET A 191 2.94 -18.38 12.63
CA MET A 191 4.25 -18.68 12.02
C MET A 191 4.97 -17.39 11.62
N LYS A 192 5.59 -16.71 12.59
CA LYS A 192 6.44 -15.52 12.35
C LYS A 192 7.62 -15.72 11.35
N ASN A 193 7.84 -16.92 10.81
CA ASN A 193 8.99 -17.28 9.96
C ASN A 193 8.64 -17.94 8.60
N CYS A 194 7.39 -17.87 8.11
CA CYS A 194 7.06 -18.39 6.77
C CYS A 194 7.15 -17.26 5.73
N PRO A 195 7.78 -17.45 4.55
CA PRO A 195 7.83 -16.42 3.50
C PRO A 195 6.44 -16.26 2.90
N ILE A 196 5.65 -15.39 3.52
CA ILE A 196 4.30 -15.05 3.07
C ILE A 196 4.41 -13.69 2.40
N ILE A 197 4.04 -13.68 1.12
CA ILE A 197 3.89 -12.48 0.30
C ILE A 197 2.97 -11.52 1.06
N ARG A 198 3.52 -10.38 1.47
CA ARG A 198 2.79 -9.27 2.08
C ARG A 198 2.25 -8.38 0.96
N VAL A 199 0.96 -8.42 0.71
CA VAL A 199 0.20 -7.34 0.07
C VAL A 199 -1.20 -7.40 0.62
#